data_AF-A0AA39PVY6-F1
#
_entry.id   AF-A0AA39PVY6-F1
#
_cell.length_a   1.000
_cell.length_b   1.000
_cell.length_c   1.000
_cell.angle_alpha   90.00
_cell.angle_beta   90.00
_cell.angle_gamma   90.00
#
_symmetry.space_group_name_H-M   'P 1'
#
loop_
_entity.id
_entity.type
_entity.pdbx_description
1 polymer ?
#
loop_
_entity_poly.entity_id
_entity_poly.type
_entity_poly.pdbx_seq_one_letter_code
_entity_poly.pdbx_strand_id
1 'polypeptide(L)'
;MISLFPGFEPQLPSFTSLMIQGPYHASAPIHLALSHTSQANSSSAVFLSPSRQLVTVALKEYNDLWLATHSGQGRVSEMSSRVNMLYPPTPTHLAFLLASFEVSEHGPAHTLHPKTTLDAPPGLIILHELSAYFLSDVESNPTSHPWTIPSYMSLVIRALSLASFLSSEFSGGTSVVLFDSQLHRLKLPVMKQDYHYDNESQNRARSEAVGPLMQKYFQTIGTFEQVNDNSELPESDPIRKRLCLCKAGQGDPVNSWSWNEKRTGLGTIIEHD
;
A
#
# COMPACT_ATOMS: atom_id res chain seq x y z
N MET A 1 5.94 -17.20 7.55
CA MET A 1 5.81 -16.79 6.14
C MET A 1 4.84 -15.63 6.06
N ILE A 2 5.08 -14.70 5.13
CA ILE A 2 4.35 -13.43 5.04
C ILE A 2 2.96 -13.71 4.43
N SER A 3 1.91 -13.13 5.00
CA SER A 3 0.53 -13.35 4.56
C SER A 3 -0.28 -12.06 4.57
N LEU A 4 -1.26 -11.97 3.66
CA LEU A 4 -2.26 -10.91 3.62
C LEU A 4 -3.47 -11.19 4.51
N PHE A 5 -3.61 -12.43 5.01
CA PHE A 5 -4.73 -12.86 5.83
C PHE A 5 -4.26 -13.70 7.02
N PRO A 6 -4.98 -13.64 8.14
CA PRO A 6 -4.64 -14.46 9.30
C PRO A 6 -5.07 -15.91 9.10
N GLY A 7 -4.26 -16.86 9.58
CA GLY A 7 -4.61 -18.29 9.64
C GLY A 7 -4.70 -19.02 8.30
N PHE A 8 -4.41 -18.36 7.16
CA PHE A 8 -4.54 -18.93 5.81
C PHE A 8 -3.20 -18.95 5.04
N GLU A 9 -3.11 -19.84 4.04
CA GLU A 9 -1.95 -20.14 3.21
C GLU A 9 -1.94 -19.51 1.78
N PRO A 10 -2.14 -18.20 1.60
CA PRO A 10 -1.53 -17.49 0.50
C PRO A 10 -0.28 -16.91 1.12
N GLN A 11 0.67 -17.82 1.36
CA GLN A 11 2.01 -17.42 1.73
C GLN A 11 2.56 -16.68 0.52
N LEU A 12 2.79 -15.39 0.71
CA LEU A 12 3.39 -14.59 -0.33
C LEU A 12 4.81 -15.15 -0.56
N PRO A 13 5.22 -15.38 -1.82
CA PRO A 13 6.60 -15.70 -2.12
C PRO A 13 7.50 -14.56 -1.62
N SER A 14 8.79 -14.84 -1.41
CA SER A 14 9.71 -13.75 -1.09
C SER A 14 9.70 -12.68 -2.18
N PHE A 15 9.68 -11.42 -1.76
CA PHE A 15 9.66 -10.27 -2.66
C PHE A 15 10.58 -9.19 -2.09
N THR A 16 11.21 -8.43 -2.98
CA THR A 16 11.87 -7.16 -2.62
C THR A 16 10.92 -5.99 -2.84
N SER A 17 10.09 -6.08 -3.87
CA SER A 17 9.07 -5.09 -4.21
C SER A 17 7.78 -5.80 -4.65
N LEU A 18 6.67 -5.47 -3.98
CA LEU A 18 5.35 -6.00 -4.27
C LEU A 18 4.36 -4.86 -4.50
N MET A 19 3.57 -4.94 -5.57
CA MET A 19 2.45 -4.04 -5.79
C MET A 19 1.14 -4.81 -5.66
N ILE A 20 0.26 -4.40 -4.75
CA ILE A 20 -1.08 -4.90 -4.58
C ILE A 20 -2.08 -3.85 -5.07
N GLN A 21 -2.93 -4.24 -6.02
CA GLN A 21 -3.95 -3.37 -6.61
C GLN A 21 -5.32 -4.05 -6.64
N GLY A 22 -6.37 -3.25 -6.84
CA GLY A 22 -7.76 -3.73 -6.88
C GLY A 22 -8.47 -3.66 -5.52
N PRO A 23 -9.69 -4.21 -5.40
CA PRO A 23 -10.49 -4.16 -4.18
C PRO A 23 -10.00 -5.16 -3.12
N TYR A 24 -8.79 -4.94 -2.60
CA TYR A 24 -8.24 -5.70 -1.47
C TYR A 24 -8.96 -5.35 -0.16
N HIS A 25 -8.81 -6.21 0.84
CA HIS A 25 -9.45 -6.01 2.14
C HIS A 25 -8.77 -4.85 2.87
N ALA A 26 -9.55 -3.99 3.53
CA ALA A 26 -9.01 -2.85 4.27
C ALA A 26 -7.98 -3.26 5.35
N SER A 27 -8.09 -4.48 5.88
CA SER A 27 -7.16 -5.02 6.88
C SER A 27 -5.95 -5.75 6.28
N ALA A 28 -5.93 -6.07 4.99
CA ALA A 28 -4.83 -6.83 4.36
C ALA A 28 -3.44 -6.18 4.54
N PRO A 29 -3.28 -4.84 4.39
CA PRO A 29 -2.02 -4.16 4.70
C PRO A 29 -1.55 -4.34 6.16
N ILE A 30 -2.50 -4.42 7.11
CA ILE A 30 -2.20 -4.62 8.53
C ILE A 30 -1.76 -6.06 8.79
N HIS A 31 -2.47 -7.03 8.23
CA HIS A 31 -2.08 -8.45 8.31
C HIS A 31 -0.71 -8.71 7.70
N LEU A 32 -0.38 -8.03 6.60
CA LEU A 32 0.96 -8.07 6.03
C LEU A 32 2.02 -7.58 7.03
N ALA A 33 1.80 -6.42 7.66
CA ALA A 33 2.73 -5.86 8.63
C ALA A 33 2.90 -6.76 9.87
N LEU A 34 1.79 -7.31 10.39
CA LEU A 34 1.82 -8.21 11.54
C LEU A 34 2.50 -9.55 11.20
N SER A 35 2.19 -10.14 10.04
CA SER A 35 2.82 -11.40 9.62
C SER A 35 4.31 -11.22 9.36
N HIS A 36 4.74 -10.06 8.83
CA HIS A 36 6.15 -9.74 8.66
C HIS A 36 6.89 -9.60 9.99
N THR A 37 6.38 -8.78 10.92
CA THR A 37 6.98 -8.59 12.26
C THR A 37 6.98 -9.88 13.08
N SER A 38 6.07 -10.82 12.82
CA SER A 38 6.04 -12.14 13.47
C SER A 38 7.23 -13.04 13.15
N GLN A 39 7.87 -12.87 11.99
CA GLN A 39 8.87 -13.82 11.46
C GLN A 39 10.30 -13.52 11.87
N ALA A 40 10.62 -12.25 12.05
CA ALA A 40 11.96 -11.82 12.37
C ALA A 40 11.94 -11.21 13.77
N ASN A 41 12.77 -11.77 14.66
CA ASN A 41 12.83 -11.43 16.09
C ASN A 41 13.17 -9.94 16.35
N SER A 42 13.50 -9.16 15.32
CA SER A 42 13.85 -7.73 15.41
C SER A 42 13.33 -6.88 14.24
N SER A 43 12.57 -7.44 13.31
CA SER A 43 12.16 -6.66 12.13
C SER A 43 10.95 -5.79 12.42
N SER A 44 11.06 -4.50 12.10
CA SER A 44 9.98 -3.51 12.18
C SER A 44 9.38 -3.26 10.80
N ALA A 45 8.18 -2.65 10.78
CA ALA A 45 7.53 -2.21 9.56
C ALA A 45 7.13 -0.73 9.66
N VAL A 46 7.29 0.01 8.56
CA VAL A 46 6.81 1.38 8.42
C VAL A 46 5.60 1.39 7.50
N PHE A 47 4.49 1.95 7.97
CA PHE A 47 3.23 2.05 7.23
C PHE A 47 2.94 3.52 6.92
N LEU A 48 2.92 3.88 5.64
CA LEU A 48 2.72 5.24 5.18
C LEU A 48 1.37 5.35 4.47
N SER A 49 0.48 6.22 4.96
CA SER A 49 -0.84 6.41 4.33
C SER A 49 -1.32 7.87 4.35
N PRO A 50 -2.02 8.37 3.32
CA PRO A 50 -2.46 9.76 3.25
C PRO A 50 -3.31 10.25 4.42
N SER A 51 -4.16 9.39 4.98
CA SER A 51 -5.11 9.81 6.03
C SER A 51 -5.38 8.70 7.05
N ARG A 52 -5.16 9.04 8.32
CA ARG A 52 -5.55 8.19 9.45
C ARG A 52 -7.06 7.95 9.51
N GLN A 53 -7.85 8.97 9.17
CA GLN A 53 -9.31 8.89 9.24
C GLN A 53 -9.83 7.89 8.20
N LEU A 54 -9.35 7.96 6.95
CA LEU A 54 -9.76 7.04 5.89
C LEU A 54 -9.42 5.58 6.25
N VAL A 55 -8.20 5.34 6.74
CA VAL A 55 -7.80 4.00 7.22
C VAL A 55 -8.70 3.52 8.36
N THR A 56 -9.00 4.38 9.33
CA THR A 56 -9.85 4.02 10.47
C THR A 56 -11.28 3.71 10.05
N VAL A 57 -11.85 4.51 9.14
CA VAL A 57 -13.21 4.30 8.62
C VAL A 57 -13.24 2.99 7.82
N ALA A 58 -12.31 2.78 6.90
CA ALA A 58 -12.24 1.56 6.09
C ALA A 58 -12.11 0.29 6.96
N LEU A 59 -11.27 0.32 8.01
CA LEU A 59 -11.13 -0.79 8.95
C LEU A 59 -12.41 -1.05 9.76
N LYS A 60 -13.09 0.01 10.21
CA LYS A 60 -14.37 -0.11 10.95
C LYS A 60 -15.48 -0.65 10.08
N GLU A 61 -15.58 -0.17 8.84
CA GLU A 61 -16.60 -0.62 7.89
C GLU A 61 -16.40 -2.08 7.50
N TYR A 62 -15.14 -2.47 7.23
CA TYR A 62 -14.80 -3.85 6.93
C TYR A 62 -15.04 -4.78 8.13
N ASN A 63 -14.85 -4.30 9.37
CA ASN A 63 -15.10 -5.02 10.62
C ASN A 63 -14.48 -6.43 10.63
N ASP A 64 -13.15 -6.49 10.53
CA ASP A 64 -12.38 -7.73 10.51
C ASP A 64 -12.53 -8.50 11.84
N LEU A 65 -13.17 -9.67 11.80
CA LEU A 65 -13.41 -10.49 12.98
C LEU A 65 -12.11 -10.96 13.65
N TRP A 66 -11.06 -11.25 12.85
CA TRP A 66 -9.79 -11.70 13.40
C TRP A 66 -9.13 -10.59 14.20
N LEU A 67 -9.06 -9.37 13.66
CA LEU A 67 -8.50 -8.23 14.38
C LEU A 67 -9.30 -7.91 15.64
N ALA A 68 -10.63 -7.95 15.56
CA ALA A 68 -11.49 -7.77 16.73
C ALA A 68 -11.21 -8.80 17.83
N THR A 69 -10.95 -10.06 17.45
CA THR A 69 -10.73 -11.16 18.40
C THR A 69 -9.30 -11.20 18.96
N HIS A 70 -8.30 -10.80 18.17
CA HIS A 70 -6.88 -11.03 18.51
C HIS A 70 -6.10 -9.77 18.87
N SER A 71 -6.59 -8.57 18.56
CA SER A 71 -5.85 -7.31 18.82
C SER A 71 -5.50 -7.07 20.30
N GLY A 72 -6.30 -7.61 21.23
CA GLY A 72 -6.03 -7.52 22.68
C GLY A 72 -5.06 -8.58 23.22
N GLN A 73 -4.59 -9.52 22.40
CA GLN A 73 -3.66 -10.55 22.84
C GLN A 73 -2.23 -9.99 22.89
N GLY A 74 -1.48 -10.33 23.95
CA GLY A 74 -0.13 -9.81 24.17
C GLY A 74 0.81 -10.02 22.97
N ARG A 75 0.73 -11.18 22.31
CA ARG A 75 1.52 -11.49 21.11
C ARG A 75 1.21 -10.54 19.94
N VAL A 76 -0.07 -10.23 19.70
CA VAL A 76 -0.46 -9.29 18.63
C VAL A 76 -0.09 -7.87 18.99
N SER A 77 -0.22 -7.50 20.27
CA SER A 77 0.24 -6.21 20.78
C SER A 77 1.76 -6.02 20.63
N GLU A 78 2.55 -7.08 20.82
CA GLU A 78 4.01 -7.07 20.63
C GLU A 78 4.40 -7.00 19.14
N MET A 79 3.63 -7.64 18.26
CA MET A 79 3.82 -7.50 16.81
C MET A 79 3.44 -6.09 16.35
N SER A 80 2.33 -5.55 16.83
CA SER A 80 1.84 -4.23 16.45
C SER A 80 2.70 -3.09 16.98
N SER A 81 3.35 -3.24 18.15
CA SER A 81 4.28 -2.24 18.68
C SER A 81 5.50 -2.01 17.78
N ARG A 82 5.80 -2.97 16.89
CA ARG A 82 6.88 -2.89 15.89
C ARG A 82 6.42 -2.37 14.53
N VAL A 83 5.16 -1.95 14.40
CA VAL A 83 4.59 -1.33 13.20
C VAL A 83 4.41 0.17 13.45
N ASN A 84 5.23 1.00 12.80
CA ASN A 84 5.13 2.45 12.90
C ASN A 84 4.23 3.00 11.78
N MET A 85 3.05 3.52 12.13
CA MET A 85 2.12 4.11 11.17
C MET A 85 2.25 5.63 11.12
N LEU A 86 2.56 6.16 9.95
CA LEU A 86 2.73 7.59 9.70
C LEU A 86 1.76 8.04 8.61
N TYR A 87 1.22 9.25 8.78
CA TYR A 87 0.13 9.77 7.95
C TYR A 87 0.47 11.10 7.28
N PRO A 88 1.39 11.11 6.28
CA PRO A 88 1.71 12.35 5.56
C PRO A 88 0.48 12.83 4.77
N PRO A 89 -0.02 14.06 4.98
CA PRO A 89 -1.29 14.49 4.40
C PRO A 89 -1.19 14.89 2.92
N THR A 90 0.00 15.16 2.39
CA THR A 90 0.21 15.56 0.98
C THR A 90 1.42 14.85 0.37
N PRO A 91 1.53 14.80 -0.99
CA PRO A 91 2.71 14.28 -1.67
C PRO A 91 4.04 14.86 -1.17
N THR A 92 4.08 16.17 -0.93
CA THR A 92 5.29 16.85 -0.45
C THR A 92 5.67 16.40 0.96
N HIS A 93 4.68 16.21 1.86
CA HIS A 93 4.96 15.69 3.19
C HIS A 93 5.50 14.26 3.13
N LEU A 94 4.96 13.41 2.25
CA LEU A 94 5.47 12.06 2.06
C LEU A 94 6.89 12.08 1.50
N ALA A 95 7.15 12.91 0.48
CA ALA A 95 8.48 13.04 -0.11
C ALA A 95 9.52 13.53 0.91
N PHE A 96 9.15 14.51 1.74
CA PHE A 96 9.99 15.01 2.84
C PHE A 96 10.25 13.92 3.88
N LEU A 97 9.21 13.20 4.31
CA LEU A 97 9.32 12.12 5.27
C LEU A 97 10.26 11.01 4.77
N LEU A 98 10.09 10.58 3.51
CA LEU A 98 10.95 9.57 2.88
C LEU A 98 12.42 10.01 2.81
N ALA A 99 12.67 11.30 2.59
CA ALA A 99 14.02 11.87 2.58
C ALA A 99 14.61 12.10 3.98
N SER A 100 13.76 12.12 5.02
CA SER A 100 14.17 12.38 6.40
C SER A 100 14.42 11.10 7.21
N PHE A 101 14.10 9.93 6.66
CA PHE A 101 14.37 8.68 7.35
C PHE A 101 15.86 8.43 7.45
N GLU A 102 16.32 8.31 8.68
CA GLU A 102 17.71 8.02 9.03
C GLU A 102 17.71 6.90 10.07
N VAL A 103 18.72 6.03 10.00
CA VAL A 103 18.92 5.00 11.02
C VAL A 103 19.90 5.56 12.04
N SER A 104 19.60 5.41 13.33
CA SER A 104 20.48 5.90 14.38
C SER A 104 21.83 5.16 14.35
N GLU A 105 22.85 5.79 13.80
CA GLU A 105 24.23 5.34 13.98
C GLU A 105 24.65 5.57 15.44
N HIS A 106 25.51 4.71 15.98
CA HIS A 106 26.04 4.82 17.35
C HIS A 106 27.07 5.97 17.49
N GLY A 107 26.74 7.16 16.98
CA GLY A 107 27.55 8.39 17.01
C GLY A 107 27.09 9.40 18.06
N PRO A 108 27.92 10.41 18.41
CA PRO A 108 27.63 11.32 19.51
C PRO A 108 26.44 12.23 19.19
N ALA A 109 25.34 12.02 19.93
CA ALA A 109 24.28 12.96 20.29
C ALA A 109 24.00 14.11 19.30
N HIS A 110 23.72 13.81 18.04
CA HIS A 110 22.90 14.73 17.25
C HIS A 110 21.47 14.69 17.80
N THR A 111 20.77 15.82 17.79
CA THR A 111 19.36 15.91 18.16
C THR A 111 18.52 15.19 17.11
N LEU A 112 18.44 13.87 17.25
CA LEU A 112 17.68 12.97 16.40
C LEU A 112 16.18 13.19 16.64
N HIS A 113 15.41 13.34 15.57
CA HIS A 113 13.97 13.53 15.69
C HIS A 113 13.27 12.17 15.82
N PRO A 114 12.51 11.92 16.90
CA PRO A 114 12.08 10.58 17.29
C PRO A 114 11.09 9.91 16.31
N LYS A 115 10.55 10.63 15.33
CA LYS A 115 9.64 10.05 14.32
C LYS A 115 10.32 9.68 13.01
N THR A 116 11.51 10.21 12.76
CA THR A 116 12.23 10.05 11.50
C THR A 116 13.54 9.30 11.69
N THR A 117 14.08 9.32 12.91
CA THR A 117 15.15 8.44 13.34
C THR A 117 14.58 7.07 13.68
N LEU A 118 15.07 6.05 13.00
CA LEU A 118 14.71 4.66 13.20
C LEU A 118 15.79 3.99 14.05
N ASP A 119 15.39 3.23 15.08
CA ASP A 119 16.33 2.50 15.94
C ASP A 119 17.14 1.45 15.14
N ALA A 120 16.48 0.88 14.14
CA ALA A 120 17.04 -0.06 13.17
C ALA A 120 16.27 0.09 11.85
N PRO A 121 16.85 -0.32 10.71
CA PRO A 121 16.14 -0.27 9.45
C PRO A 121 14.91 -1.19 9.49
N PRO A 122 13.78 -0.73 8.93
CA PRO A 122 12.60 -1.56 8.79
C PRO A 122 12.87 -2.64 7.76
N GLY A 123 12.40 -3.86 8.02
CA GLY A 123 12.38 -4.91 7.01
C GLY A 123 11.29 -4.71 5.96
N LEU A 124 10.30 -3.85 6.26
CA LEU A 124 9.14 -3.61 5.39
C LEU A 124 8.70 -2.14 5.40
N ILE A 125 8.51 -1.57 4.22
CA ILE A 125 7.86 -0.27 4.00
C ILE A 125 6.58 -0.51 3.22
N ILE A 126 5.44 -0.09 3.77
CA ILE A 126 4.12 -0.17 3.15
C ILE A 126 3.68 1.22 2.72
N LEU A 127 3.46 1.42 1.42
CA LEU A 127 2.84 2.59 0.83
C LEU A 127 1.36 2.28 0.60
N HIS A 128 0.46 2.95 1.32
CA HIS A 128 -0.96 2.65 1.30
C HIS A 128 -1.77 3.80 0.69
N GLU A 129 -2.49 3.52 -0.39
CA GLU A 129 -3.43 4.39 -1.12
C GLU A 129 -2.80 5.70 -1.63
N LEU A 130 -1.62 5.62 -2.29
CA LEU A 130 -0.95 6.81 -2.84
C LEU A 130 -1.83 7.58 -3.84
N SER A 131 -2.66 6.87 -4.61
CA SER A 131 -3.60 7.49 -5.55
C SER A 131 -4.54 8.51 -4.89
N ALA A 132 -4.84 8.37 -3.60
CA ALA A 132 -5.70 9.31 -2.89
C ALA A 132 -5.13 10.74 -2.86
N TYR A 133 -3.80 10.92 -2.94
CA TYR A 133 -3.21 12.27 -3.08
C TYR A 133 -3.55 12.95 -4.40
N PHE A 134 -3.84 12.17 -5.44
CA PHE A 134 -3.97 12.63 -6.82
C PHE A 134 -5.41 12.57 -7.33
N LEU A 135 -6.29 11.85 -6.63
CA LEU A 135 -7.72 11.74 -6.93
C LEU A 135 -8.58 12.71 -6.12
N SER A 136 -8.02 13.34 -5.08
CA SER A 136 -8.77 14.24 -4.22
C SER A 136 -9.11 15.55 -4.95
N ASP A 137 -10.41 15.85 -5.09
CA ASP A 137 -10.96 17.14 -5.54
C ASP A 137 -10.62 18.33 -4.60
N VAL A 138 -9.79 18.09 -3.59
CA VAL A 138 -9.43 19.02 -2.50
C VAL A 138 -8.55 20.17 -2.99
N GLU A 139 -8.04 20.11 -4.22
CA GLU A 139 -7.49 21.29 -4.90
C GLU A 139 -8.52 21.90 -5.86
N SER A 140 -9.61 22.39 -5.28
CA SER A 140 -10.52 23.36 -5.91
C SER A 140 -9.87 24.75 -6.08
N ASN A 141 -8.53 24.82 -6.04
CA ASN A 141 -7.77 26.02 -6.34
C ASN A 141 -7.38 25.97 -7.82
N PRO A 142 -7.94 26.85 -8.67
CA PRO A 142 -7.60 26.90 -10.10
C PRO A 142 -6.13 27.28 -10.39
N THR A 143 -5.32 27.47 -9.35
CA THR A 143 -3.89 27.80 -9.40
C THR A 143 -2.97 26.64 -9.02
N SER A 144 -3.49 25.50 -8.54
CA SER A 144 -2.62 24.34 -8.30
C SER A 144 -2.35 23.61 -9.61
N HIS A 145 -1.07 23.37 -9.88
CA HIS A 145 -0.65 22.73 -11.12
C HIS A 145 -1.22 21.31 -11.20
N PRO A 146 -1.73 20.88 -12.36
CA PRO A 146 -2.24 19.52 -12.51
C PRO A 146 -1.15 18.51 -12.19
N TRP A 147 -1.47 17.55 -11.32
CA TRP A 147 -0.59 16.44 -11.02
C TRP A 147 -0.27 15.65 -12.28
N THR A 148 0.98 15.23 -12.43
CA THR A 148 1.43 14.46 -13.60
C THR A 148 1.85 13.06 -13.22
N ILE A 149 1.97 12.17 -14.21
CA ILE A 149 2.51 10.81 -13.99
C ILE A 149 3.84 10.85 -13.22
N PRO A 150 4.86 11.67 -13.61
CA PRO A 150 6.09 11.82 -12.83
C PRO A 150 5.90 12.15 -11.34
N SER A 151 4.81 12.84 -10.97
CA SER A 151 4.52 13.20 -9.57
C SER A 151 4.24 11.95 -8.72
N TYR A 152 3.38 11.05 -9.22
CA TYR A 152 3.12 9.76 -8.56
C TYR A 152 4.37 8.88 -8.55
N MET A 153 5.00 8.74 -9.71
CA MET A 153 6.18 7.88 -9.89
C MET A 153 7.33 8.31 -8.98
N SER A 154 7.54 9.62 -8.78
CA SER A 154 8.60 10.12 -7.90
C SER A 154 8.44 9.65 -6.46
N LEU A 155 7.21 9.57 -5.93
CA LEU A 155 6.96 9.08 -4.56
C LEU A 155 7.35 7.60 -4.43
N VAL A 156 6.93 6.79 -5.40
CA VAL A 156 7.25 5.35 -5.43
C VAL A 156 8.76 5.14 -5.57
N ILE A 157 9.40 5.85 -6.50
CA ILE A 157 10.85 5.75 -6.73
C ILE A 157 11.61 6.16 -5.46
N ARG A 158 11.21 7.24 -4.77
CA ARG A 158 11.83 7.65 -3.50
C ARG A 158 11.75 6.56 -2.44
N ALA A 159 10.61 5.90 -2.30
CA ALA A 159 10.45 4.80 -1.36
C ALA A 159 11.31 3.58 -1.72
N LEU A 160 11.39 3.22 -3.00
CA LEU A 160 12.28 2.15 -3.49
C LEU A 160 13.76 2.50 -3.27
N SER A 161 14.16 3.74 -3.55
CA SER A 161 15.53 4.22 -3.30
C SER A 161 15.87 4.22 -1.81
N LEU A 162 14.95 4.65 -0.95
CA LEU A 162 15.12 4.58 0.50
C LEU A 162 15.31 3.12 0.96
N ALA A 163 14.47 2.20 0.48
CA ALA A 163 14.61 0.78 0.82
C ALA A 163 15.96 0.21 0.35
N SER A 164 16.42 0.58 -0.84
CA SER A 164 17.75 0.18 -1.34
C SER A 164 18.88 0.76 -0.47
N PHE A 165 18.76 2.01 -0.02
CA PHE A 165 19.72 2.65 0.87
C PHE A 165 19.78 1.91 2.21
N LEU A 166 18.64 1.70 2.87
CA LEU A 166 18.53 0.98 4.14
C LEU A 166 19.03 -0.48 4.03
N SER A 167 18.81 -1.13 2.89
CA SER A 167 19.30 -2.49 2.62
C SER A 167 20.82 -2.56 2.46
N SER A 168 21.46 -1.49 2.00
CA SER A 168 22.90 -1.47 1.78
C SER A 168 23.69 -1.44 3.09
N GLU A 169 23.09 -0.88 4.14
CA GLU A 169 23.71 -0.73 5.45
C GLU A 169 23.53 -1.99 6.33
N PHE A 170 22.55 -2.87 6.02
CA PHE A 170 22.16 -3.98 6.91
C PHE A 170 21.85 -5.28 6.16
N SER A 171 22.25 -6.41 6.74
CA SER A 171 22.14 -7.76 6.14
C SER A 171 20.70 -8.30 5.96
N GLY A 172 19.68 -7.55 6.40
CA GLY A 172 18.29 -8.00 6.45
C GLY A 172 17.41 -7.62 5.26
N GLY A 173 17.83 -6.67 4.42
CA GLY A 173 17.04 -6.15 3.30
C GLY A 173 15.73 -5.46 3.72
N THR A 174 15.42 -4.32 3.10
CA THR A 174 14.15 -3.61 3.26
C THR A 174 13.27 -3.87 2.05
N SER A 175 12.11 -4.48 2.26
CA SER A 175 11.12 -4.72 1.20
C SER A 175 10.12 -3.57 1.10
N VAL A 176 9.66 -3.27 -0.11
CA VAL A 176 8.63 -2.23 -0.35
C VAL A 176 7.36 -2.84 -0.87
N VAL A 177 6.22 -2.45 -0.30
CA VAL A 177 4.91 -2.87 -0.76
C VAL A 177 4.02 -1.67 -1.03
N LEU A 178 3.46 -1.59 -2.24
CA LEU A 178 2.46 -0.60 -2.61
C LEU A 178 1.08 -1.24 -2.58
N PHE A 179 0.20 -0.80 -1.70
CA PHE A 179 -1.23 -1.09 -1.75
C PHE A 179 -1.94 0.14 -2.31
N ASP A 180 -2.63 -0.03 -3.44
CA ASP A 180 -3.39 1.07 -4.04
C ASP A 180 -4.63 0.54 -4.75
N SER A 181 -5.80 0.74 -4.15
CA SER A 181 -7.05 0.17 -4.66
C SER A 181 -7.54 0.89 -5.92
N GLN A 182 -7.23 2.18 -6.05
CA GLN A 182 -7.68 3.04 -7.16
C GLN A 182 -6.64 3.20 -8.27
N LEU A 183 -5.50 2.52 -8.18
CA LEU A 183 -4.42 2.62 -9.18
C LEU A 183 -4.88 2.34 -10.62
N HIS A 184 -5.82 1.40 -10.80
CA HIS A 184 -6.39 1.06 -12.09
C HIS A 184 -7.27 2.18 -12.70
N ARG A 185 -7.81 3.07 -11.86
CA ARG A 185 -8.63 4.22 -12.27
C ARG A 185 -7.83 5.50 -12.42
N LEU A 186 -6.65 5.56 -11.80
CA LEU A 186 -5.80 6.73 -11.81
C LEU A 186 -5.25 6.99 -13.23
N LYS A 187 -5.69 8.10 -13.82
CA LYS A 187 -5.18 8.64 -15.08
C LYS A 187 -4.61 10.02 -14.83
N LEU A 188 -3.35 10.22 -15.22
CA LEU A 188 -2.65 11.49 -15.04
C LEU A 188 -2.05 11.95 -16.37
N PRO A 189 -1.93 13.27 -16.61
CA PRO A 189 -1.22 13.80 -17.76
C PRO A 189 0.28 13.45 -17.72
N VAL A 190 0.87 13.19 -18.88
CA VAL A 190 2.31 12.89 -19.02
C VAL A 190 3.15 14.13 -18.71
N MET A 191 2.75 15.29 -19.23
CA MET A 191 3.43 16.57 -19.06
C MET A 191 2.48 17.61 -18.48
N LYS A 192 3.04 18.59 -17.77
CA LYS A 192 2.29 19.76 -17.34
C LYS A 192 1.85 20.55 -18.57
N GLN A 193 0.60 20.99 -18.58
CA GLN A 193 0.17 21.98 -19.55
C GLN A 193 0.48 23.36 -19.02
N ASP A 194 1.29 24.09 -19.77
CA ASP A 194 1.41 25.53 -19.57
C ASP A 194 0.12 26.15 -20.08
N TYR A 195 -0.67 26.73 -19.17
CA TYR A 195 -1.86 27.50 -19.50
C TYR A 195 -1.44 28.84 -20.10
N HIS A 196 -0.87 28.82 -21.31
CA HIS A 196 -0.79 30.02 -22.12
C HIS A 196 -2.15 30.24 -22.77
N TYR A 197 -2.88 31.23 -22.25
CA TYR A 197 -4.10 31.75 -22.84
C TYR A 197 -3.78 32.30 -24.23
N ASP A 198 -4.04 31.52 -25.29
CA ASP A 198 -4.35 31.98 -26.66
C ASP A 198 -4.42 30.78 -27.63
N ASN A 199 -5.41 29.90 -27.47
CA ASN A 199 -6.12 29.19 -28.56
C ASN A 199 -7.04 28.09 -27.99
N GLU A 200 -8.35 28.28 -28.14
CA GLU A 200 -9.42 27.47 -27.53
C GLU A 200 -9.64 26.07 -28.12
N SER A 201 -8.75 25.52 -28.95
CA SER A 201 -9.04 24.22 -29.55
C SER A 201 -7.78 23.46 -29.98
N GLN A 202 -7.34 22.51 -29.15
CA GLN A 202 -7.03 21.10 -29.54
C GLN A 202 -6.03 20.37 -28.65
N ASN A 203 -5.26 21.04 -27.79
CA ASN A 203 -4.33 20.34 -26.90
C ASN A 203 -5.00 20.01 -25.57
N ARG A 204 -5.79 18.93 -25.50
CA ARG A 204 -6.08 18.28 -24.20
C ARG A 204 -4.87 17.45 -23.83
N ALA A 205 -4.31 17.64 -22.63
CA ALA A 205 -3.20 16.82 -22.16
C ALA A 205 -3.58 15.36 -22.25
N ARG A 206 -2.79 14.58 -23.00
CA ARG A 206 -2.96 13.14 -23.05
C ARG A 206 -2.75 12.59 -21.64
N SER A 207 -3.84 12.13 -21.04
CA SER A 207 -3.81 11.44 -19.75
C SER A 207 -3.62 9.96 -20.00
N GLU A 208 -2.70 9.35 -19.28
CA GLU A 208 -2.40 7.92 -19.37
C GLU A 208 -2.64 7.24 -18.03
N ALA A 209 -2.96 5.94 -18.08
CA ALA A 209 -3.18 5.14 -16.88
C ALA A 209 -1.86 4.91 -16.15
N VAL A 210 -1.84 5.17 -14.84
CA VAL A 210 -0.63 5.07 -14.02
C VAL A 210 -0.28 3.60 -13.71
N GLY A 211 -1.30 2.75 -13.48
CA GLY A 211 -1.11 1.35 -13.10
C GLY A 211 -0.15 0.56 -14.01
N PRO A 212 -0.37 0.49 -15.33
CA PRO A 212 0.52 -0.24 -16.25
C PRO A 212 1.96 0.27 -16.26
N LEU A 213 2.17 1.56 -16.03
CA LEU A 213 3.51 2.14 -15.92
C LEU A 213 4.18 1.72 -14.61
N MET A 214 3.41 1.62 -13.53
CA MET A 214 3.94 1.26 -12.22
C MET A 214 4.33 -0.20 -12.08
N GLN A 215 3.64 -1.10 -12.78
CA GLN A 215 3.99 -2.52 -12.83
C GLN A 215 5.46 -2.78 -13.21
N LYS A 216 6.09 -1.87 -13.96
CA LYS A 216 7.50 -1.99 -14.38
C LYS A 216 8.52 -1.78 -13.24
N TYR A 217 8.09 -1.23 -12.11
CA TYR A 217 8.97 -0.88 -10.98
C TYR A 217 8.89 -1.89 -9.84
N PHE A 218 7.97 -2.85 -9.90
CA PHE A 218 7.77 -3.86 -8.88
C PHE A 218 8.10 -5.24 -9.42
N GLN A 219 8.74 -6.07 -8.61
CA GLN A 219 9.10 -7.43 -8.96
C GLN A 219 7.86 -8.32 -9.06
N THR A 220 6.96 -8.18 -8.08
CA THR A 220 5.74 -8.99 -7.95
C THR A 220 4.52 -8.06 -7.98
N ILE A 221 3.48 -8.47 -8.69
CA ILE A 221 2.23 -7.73 -8.83
C ILE A 221 1.10 -8.65 -8.36
N GLY A 222 0.37 -8.25 -7.33
CA GLY A 222 -0.86 -8.86 -6.89
C GLY A 222 -2.07 -8.05 -7.31
N THR A 223 -3.01 -8.70 -8.00
CA THR A 223 -4.28 -8.09 -8.38
C THR A 223 -5.39 -8.78 -7.62
N PHE A 224 -6.11 -8.02 -6.81
CA PHE A 224 -7.37 -8.46 -6.23
C PHE A 224 -8.48 -8.30 -7.25
N GLU A 225 -9.31 -9.32 -7.37
CA GLU A 225 -10.46 -9.35 -8.25
C GLU A 225 -11.68 -9.77 -7.42
N GLN A 226 -12.83 -9.14 -7.72
CA GLN A 226 -14.11 -9.60 -7.22
C GLN A 226 -14.79 -10.34 -8.35
N VAL A 227 -15.05 -11.63 -8.14
CA VAL A 227 -15.72 -12.47 -9.14
C VAL A 227 -17.21 -12.22 -8.99
N ASN A 228 -17.73 -11.24 -9.74
CA ASN A 228 -19.16 -11.04 -9.84
C ASN A 228 -19.70 -12.10 -10.80
N ASP A 229 -20.26 -13.19 -10.27
CA ASP A 229 -21.17 -14.00 -11.06
C ASP A 229 -22.38 -13.12 -11.36
N ASN A 230 -22.63 -12.82 -12.63
CA ASN A 230 -23.70 -11.93 -13.12
C ASN A 230 -25.14 -12.41 -12.80
N SER A 231 -25.31 -13.33 -11.86
CA SER A 231 -26.58 -13.71 -11.29
C SER A 231 -26.97 -12.67 -10.23
N GLU A 232 -28.19 -12.12 -10.33
CA GLU A 232 -28.86 -11.31 -9.30
C GLU A 232 -29.04 -12.16 -8.03
N LEU A 233 -27.95 -12.33 -7.27
CA LEU A 233 -27.95 -13.11 -6.04
C LEU A 233 -28.44 -12.24 -4.87
N PRO A 234 -29.19 -12.81 -3.92
CA PRO A 234 -29.63 -12.12 -2.71
C PRO A 234 -28.44 -11.55 -1.91
N GLU A 235 -28.66 -10.43 -1.20
CA GLU A 235 -27.65 -9.73 -0.37
C GLU A 235 -26.96 -10.61 0.71
N SER A 236 -27.43 -11.85 0.92
CA SER A 236 -26.86 -12.80 1.87
C SER A 236 -25.76 -13.69 1.32
N ASP A 237 -25.53 -13.69 0.00
CA ASP A 237 -24.61 -14.63 -0.61
C ASP A 237 -23.14 -14.19 -0.45
N PRO A 238 -22.23 -15.15 -0.21
CA PRO A 238 -20.83 -14.84 -0.02
C PRO A 238 -20.22 -14.19 -1.27
N ILE A 239 -19.43 -13.15 -1.08
CA ILE A 239 -18.72 -12.49 -2.17
C ILE A 239 -17.46 -13.28 -2.48
N ARG A 240 -17.38 -13.88 -3.67
CA ARG A 240 -16.17 -14.56 -4.12
C ARG A 240 -15.09 -13.55 -4.51
N LYS A 241 -13.93 -13.67 -3.87
CA LYS A 241 -12.74 -12.87 -4.12
C LYS A 241 -11.61 -13.75 -4.66
N ARG A 242 -10.71 -13.11 -5.40
CA ARG A 242 -9.51 -13.75 -5.93
C ARG A 242 -8.30 -12.82 -5.79
N LEU A 243 -7.15 -13.40 -5.49
CA LEU A 243 -5.84 -12.75 -5.59
C LEU A 243 -5.00 -13.49 -6.63
N CYS A 244 -4.60 -12.79 -7.68
CA CYS A 244 -3.68 -13.27 -8.70
C CYS A 244 -2.31 -12.60 -8.49
N LEU A 245 -1.24 -13.38 -8.31
CA LEU A 245 0.13 -12.87 -8.30
C LEU A 245 0.82 -13.15 -9.63
N CYS A 246 1.41 -12.13 -10.23
CA CYS A 246 2.24 -12.24 -11.42
C CYS A 246 3.63 -11.66 -11.14
N LYS A 247 4.65 -12.18 -11.81
CA LYS A 247 5.96 -11.51 -11.87
C LYS A 247 5.94 -10.44 -12.97
N ALA A 248 6.63 -9.33 -12.75
CA ALA A 248 6.75 -8.30 -13.76
C ALA A 248 7.35 -8.87 -15.06
N GLY A 249 6.71 -8.54 -16.19
CA GLY A 249 7.10 -9.03 -17.51
C GLY A 249 6.59 -10.43 -17.86
N GLN A 250 5.95 -11.14 -16.93
CA GLN A 250 5.35 -12.45 -17.17
C GLN A 250 3.82 -12.32 -17.28
N GLY A 251 3.23 -12.90 -18.34
CA GLY A 251 1.79 -12.82 -18.60
C GLY A 251 0.95 -13.74 -17.71
N ASP A 252 1.51 -14.87 -17.30
CA ASP A 252 0.79 -15.88 -16.52
C ASP A 252 0.93 -15.66 -15.01
N PRO A 253 -0.14 -15.89 -14.24
CA PRO A 253 -0.08 -15.82 -12.79
C PRO A 253 0.83 -16.91 -12.25
N VAL A 254 1.75 -16.52 -11.36
CA VAL A 254 2.61 -17.42 -10.60
C VAL A 254 1.77 -18.21 -9.60
N ASN A 255 0.93 -17.50 -8.83
CA ASN A 255 0.03 -18.06 -7.84
C ASN A 255 -1.34 -17.39 -7.97
N SER A 256 -2.40 -18.13 -7.70
CA SER A 256 -3.75 -17.60 -7.59
C SER A 256 -4.47 -18.24 -6.42
N TRP A 257 -5.18 -17.43 -5.64
CA TRP A 257 -6.00 -17.88 -4.53
C TRP A 257 -7.41 -17.31 -4.65
N SER A 258 -8.41 -18.10 -4.29
CA SER A 258 -9.80 -17.65 -4.20
C SER A 258 -10.38 -18.00 -2.84
N TRP A 259 -11.29 -17.16 -2.37
CA TRP A 259 -12.01 -17.36 -1.12
C TRP A 259 -13.37 -16.65 -1.20
N ASN A 260 -14.22 -16.97 -0.23
CA ASN A 260 -15.54 -16.41 -0.08
C ASN A 260 -15.53 -15.47 1.14
N GLU A 261 -16.01 -14.25 0.97
CA GLU A 261 -16.20 -13.32 2.07
C GLU A 261 -17.67 -13.30 2.49
N LYS A 262 -17.92 -13.52 3.78
CA LYS A 262 -19.25 -13.47 4.36
C LYS A 262 -19.32 -12.40 5.43
N ARG A 263 -20.21 -11.43 5.25
CA ARG A 263 -20.48 -10.42 6.27
C ARG A 263 -21.51 -10.97 7.24
N THR A 264 -21.12 -11.06 8.51
CA THR A 264 -22.01 -11.46 9.60
C THR A 264 -22.26 -10.28 10.54
N GLY A 265 -23.27 -10.38 11.41
CA GLY A 265 -23.48 -9.38 12.47
C GLY A 265 -22.30 -9.23 13.44
N LEU A 266 -21.39 -10.22 13.48
CA LEU A 266 -20.18 -10.20 14.31
C LEU A 266 -18.96 -9.63 13.58
N GLY A 267 -19.01 -9.49 12.25
CA GLY A 267 -17.89 -9.05 11.43
C GLY A 267 -17.79 -9.80 10.10
N THR A 268 -16.81 -9.40 9.29
CA THR A 268 -16.50 -10.06 8.03
C THR A 268 -15.63 -11.28 8.30
N ILE A 269 -16.07 -12.44 7.80
CA ILE A 269 -15.39 -13.73 7.92
C ILE A 269 -14.93 -14.14 6.53
N ILE A 270 -13.71 -14.66 6.46
CA ILE A 270 -13.15 -15.28 5.27
C ILE A 270 -13.44 -16.78 5.37
N GLU A 271 -14.29 -17.28 4.47
CA GLU A 271 -14.58 -18.70 4.29
C GLU A 271 -13.80 -19.20 3.06
N HIS A 272 -13.11 -20.33 3.20
CA HIS A 272 -12.35 -20.91 2.10
C HIS A 272 -13.14 -22.06 1.45
N ASP A 273 -12.95 -22.23 0.14
CA ASP A 273 -13.44 -23.39 -0.61
C ASP A 273 -12.72 -24.68 -0.15
#